data_AF-A0A4P9VWK6-F1
#
_entry.id   AF-A0A4P9VWK6-F1
#
_cell.length_a   1.000
_cell.length_b   1.000
_cell.length_c   1.000
_cell.angle_alpha   90.00
_cell.angle_beta   90.00
_cell.angle_gamma   90.00
#
_symmetry.space_group_name_H-M   'P 1'
#
loop_
_entity.id
_entity.type
_entity.pdbx_description
1 polymer ?
#
loop_
_entity_poly.entity_id
_entity_poly.type
_entity_poly.pdbx_seq_one_letter_code
_entity_poly.pdbx_strand_id
1 'polypeptide(L)' 'MVSFVCDYCQETMKKAKLDQHTYRCRNAQFSCVDCSVTFAGTDYRSHNACISEAEKYQKALYRGKK' A
#
# COMPACT_ATOMS: atom_id res chain seq x y z
N MET A 1 -6.29 9.88 4.22
CA MET A 1 -4.97 10.11 3.61
C MET A 1 -4.12 8.89 3.93
N VAL A 2 -3.76 8.08 2.95
CA VAL A 2 -3.01 6.83 3.18
C VAL A 2 -1.55 7.12 3.54
N SER A 3 -1.07 6.47 4.58
CA SER A 3 0.34 6.45 4.97
C SER A 3 1.01 5.20 4.43
N PHE A 4 2.27 5.36 4.00
CA PHE A 4 3.08 4.25 3.49
C PHE A 4 4.38 4.17 4.28
N VAL A 5 4.93 2.99 4.42
CA VAL A 5 6.22 2.73 5.07
C VAL A 5 7.18 2.15 4.05
N CYS A 6 8.38 2.71 3.96
CA CYS A 6 9.47 2.11 3.19
C CYS A 6 10.08 0.94 3.98
N ASP A 7 10.13 -0.25 3.40
CA ASP A 7 10.72 -1.44 4.06
C ASP A 7 12.25 -1.32 4.22
N TYR A 8 12.90 -0.60 3.31
CA TYR A 8 14.35 -0.38 3.33
C TYR A 8 14.80 0.67 4.37
N CYS A 9 14.07 1.79 4.45
CA CYS A 9 14.44 2.91 5.32
C CYS A 9 13.67 2.91 6.64
N GLN A 10 12.64 2.06 6.76
CA GLN A 10 11.68 2.06 7.87
C GLN A 10 11.09 3.45 8.17
N GLU A 11 11.00 4.30 7.14
CA GLU A 11 10.43 5.64 7.23
C GLU A 11 8.97 5.65 6.76
N THR A 12 8.10 6.26 7.58
CA THR A 12 6.68 6.45 7.28
C THR A 12 6.47 7.77 6.53
N MET A 13 5.95 7.70 5.31
CA MET A 13 5.75 8.86 4.44
C MET A 13 4.36 8.87 3.78
N LYS A 14 3.91 10.07 3.41
CA LYS A 14 2.65 10.28 2.67
C LYS A 14 2.89 10.10 1.16
N LYS A 15 1.82 9.83 0.40
CA LYS A 15 1.84 9.66 -1.07
C LYS A 15 2.65 10.72 -1.83
N ALA A 16 2.54 11.99 -1.44
CA ALA A 16 3.28 13.09 -2.07
C ALA A 16 4.81 12.98 -1.93
N LYS A 17 5.30 12.34 -0.86
CA LYS A 17 6.73 12.19 -0.56
C LYS A 17 7.33 10.90 -1.11
N LEU A 18 6.50 9.91 -1.43
CA LEU A 18 6.94 8.66 -2.07
C LEU A 18 7.67 8.90 -3.39
N ASP A 19 7.16 9.80 -4.22
CA ASP A 19 7.77 10.10 -5.51
C ASP A 19 9.22 10.56 -5.33
N GLN A 20 9.45 11.50 -4.41
CA GLN A 20 10.78 11.94 -4.06
C GLN A 20 11.65 10.82 -3.44
N HIS A 21 11.04 9.92 -2.68
CA HIS A 21 11.74 8.78 -2.08
C HIS A 21 12.23 7.78 -3.13
N THR A 22 11.48 7.53 -4.20
CA THR A 22 11.91 6.60 -5.26
C THR A 22 13.22 7.03 -5.93
N TYR A 23 13.49 8.34 -6.00
CA TYR A 23 14.77 8.86 -6.48
C TYR A 23 15.94 8.57 -5.53
N ARG A 24 15.68 8.53 -4.22
CA ARG A 24 16.71 8.20 -3.21
C ARG A 24 16.85 6.70 -3.00
N CYS A 25 15.77 5.95 -3.12
CA CYS A 25 15.69 4.54 -2.81
C CYS A 25 15.09 3.79 -4.00
N ARG A 26 15.96 3.46 -4.98
CA ARG A 26 15.60 2.85 -6.26
C ARG A 26 14.94 1.47 -6.15
N ASN A 27 15.19 0.76 -5.05
CA ASN A 27 14.68 -0.59 -4.79
C ASN A 27 13.78 -0.64 -3.55
N ALA A 28 13.29 0.51 -3.07
CA ALA A 28 12.39 0.54 -1.94
C ALA A 28 11.04 -0.13 -2.25
N GLN A 29 10.61 -0.99 -1.33
CA GLN A 29 9.23 -1.45 -1.24
C GLN A 29 8.46 -0.55 -0.27
N PHE A 30 7.21 -0.26 -0.63
CA PHE A 30 6.34 0.60 0.15
C PHE A 30 5.12 -0.17 0.63
N SER A 31 4.89 -0.20 1.93
CA SER A 31 3.76 -0.91 2.53
C SER A 31 2.68 0.10 2.97
N CYS A 32 1.44 -0.02 2.49
CA CYS A 32 0.31 0.75 3.08
C CYS A 32 0.09 0.22 4.50
N VAL A 33 0.18 1.08 5.51
CA VAL A 33 -0.04 0.67 6.92
C VAL A 33 -1.51 0.38 7.21
N ASP A 34 -2.41 0.87 6.37
CA ASP A 34 -3.86 0.72 6.52
C ASP A 34 -4.35 -0.65 5.98
N CYS A 35 -3.94 -1.04 4.77
CA CYS A 35 -4.29 -2.34 4.18
C CYS A 35 -3.22 -3.42 4.30
N SER A 36 -2.06 -3.11 4.91
CA SER A 36 -0.91 -4.03 5.06
C SER A 36 -0.46 -4.69 3.74
N VAL A 37 -0.65 -4.00 2.61
CA VAL A 37 -0.19 -4.45 1.29
C VAL A 37 1.15 -3.79 0.98
N THR A 38 2.10 -4.61 0.56
CA THR A 38 3.41 -4.15 0.07
C THR A 38 3.38 -3.95 -1.43
N PHE A 39 3.81 -2.77 -1.86
CA PHE A 39 3.89 -2.32 -3.23
C PHE A 39 5.36 -2.21 -3.61
N ALA A 40 5.74 -2.78 -4.76
CA ALA A 40 7.09 -2.68 -5.31
C ALA A 40 7.16 -1.56 -6.35
N GLY A 41 8.24 -0.79 -6.34
CA GLY A 41 8.49 0.24 -7.36
C GLY A 41 7.40 1.31 -7.37
N THR A 42 6.70 1.47 -8.51
CA THR A 42 5.69 2.52 -8.73
C THR A 42 4.24 2.05 -8.53
N ASP A 43 4.01 0.81 -8.10
CA ASP A 43 2.66 0.23 -7.96
C ASP A 43 1.78 1.01 -6.95
N TYR A 44 2.41 1.63 -5.94
CA TYR A 44 1.75 2.51 -4.97
C TYR A 44 1.05 3.73 -5.61
N ARG A 45 1.41 4.13 -6.84
CA ARG A 45 0.77 5.25 -7.54
C ARG A 45 -0.67 4.94 -7.89
N SER A 46 -0.94 3.70 -8.28
CA SER A 46 -2.27 3.16 -8.56
C SER A 46 -3.10 3.00 -7.29
N HIS A 47 -2.45 2.97 -6.13
CA HIS A 47 -3.11 2.89 -4.83
C HIS A 47 -3.70 4.25 -4.42
N ASN A 48 -5.00 4.43 -4.68
CA ASN A 48 -5.75 5.67 -4.37
C ASN A 48 -6.69 5.54 -3.16
N ALA A 49 -7.08 4.31 -2.80
CA ALA A 49 -7.87 4.01 -1.61
C ALA A 49 -7.38 2.67 -1.02
N CYS A 50 -6.98 2.64 0.26
CA CYS A 50 -6.79 1.36 0.96
C CYS A 50 -8.21 0.76 1.10
N ILE A 51 -8.40 -0.51 0.70
CA ILE A 51 -9.69 -1.19 0.86
C ILE A 51 -10.04 -1.16 2.35
N SER A 52 -11.18 -0.58 2.70
CA SER A 52 -11.60 -0.55 4.09
C SER A 52 -11.91 -1.97 4.57
N GLU A 53 -11.75 -2.23 5.87
CA GLU A 53 -12.03 -3.51 6.53
C GLU A 53 -13.30 -4.22 6.03
N ALA A 54 -14.33 -3.47 5.64
CA ALA A 54 -15.58 -3.97 5.06
C ALA A 54 -15.40 -4.89 3.83
N GLU A 55 -14.49 -4.58 2.90
CA GLU A 55 -14.25 -5.41 1.71
C GLU A 55 -13.43 -6.67 2.03
N LYS A 56 -12.60 -6.62 3.08
CA LYS A 56 -11.82 -7.78 3.56
C LYS A 56 -12.73 -8.78 4.30
N TYR A 57 -13.67 -8.30 5.11
CA TYR A 57 -14.63 -9.14 5.83
C TYR A 57 -15.74 -9.71 4.93
N GLN A 58 -16.15 -9.02 3.86
CA GLN A 58 -17.17 -9.54 2.94
C GLN A 58 -16.69 -10.69 2.03
N LYS A 59 -15.37 -10.94 1.93
CA LYS A 59 -14.86 -12.16 1.24
C LYS A 59 -15.05 -13.45 2.05
N ALA A 60 -15.29 -13.38 3.36
CA ALA A 60 -15.65 -14.56 4.16
C ALA A 60 -17.07 -15.09 3.87
N LEU A 61 -17.89 -14.34 3.11
CA LEU A 61 -19.22 -14.77 2.65
C LEU A 61 -19.29 -15.10 1.16
N TYR A 62 -18.16 -15.12 0.43
CA TYR A 62 -18.16 -15.67 -0.93
C TYR A 62 -18.03 -17.19 -0.89
N ARG A 63 -19.14 -17.86 -0.55
CA ARG A 63 -19.37 -19.23 -1.05
C ARG A 63 -19.52 -19.09 -2.56
N GLY A 64 -18.55 -19.62 -3.30
CA GLY A 64 -18.65 -19.74 -4.76
C GLY A 64 -20.03 -20.26 -5.13
N LYS A 65 -20.75 -19.51 -5.95
CA LYS A 65 -22.06 -19.93 -6.43
C LYS A 65 -21.82 -20.94 -7.56
N LYS A 66 -22.10 -22.21 -7.22
CA LYS A 66 -22.22 -23.41 -8.07
C LYS A 66 -20.93 -24.04 -8.56
#